data_AF-A0A956CYZ9-F1
#
_entry.id   AF-A0A956CYZ9-F1
#
_cell.length_a   1.000
_cell.length_b   1.000
_cell.length_c   1.000
_cell.angle_alpha   90.00
_cell.angle_beta   90.00
_cell.angle_gamma   90.00
#
_symmetry.space_group_name_H-M   'P 1'
#
loop_
_entity.id
_entity.type
_entity.pdbx_description
1 polymer ?
#
loop_
_entity_poly.entity_id
_entity_poly.type
_entity_poly.pdbx_seq_one_letter_code
_entity_poly.pdbx_strand_id
1 'polypeptide(L)'
;MRFANNLWFATDQGPGWGGPTYSDGIPAESGAVIQMDPGLDAAGRPSASSPASAVGRELPFPQPPDHDGRCYGTPPSAGAFELQGR
;
A
#
# COMPACT_ATOMS: atom_id res chain seq x y z
N MET A 1 -8.65 -17.51 7.68
CA MET A 1 -7.71 -16.39 7.87
C MET A 1 -7.08 -16.07 6.53
N ARG A 2 -7.35 -14.90 5.94
CA ARG A 2 -6.67 -14.46 4.72
C ARG A 2 -5.39 -13.74 5.15
N PHE A 3 -4.24 -14.26 4.74
CA PHE A 3 -2.99 -13.49 4.76
C PHE A 3 -3.16 -12.35 3.75
N ALA A 4 -3.13 -11.11 4.23
CA ALA A 4 -3.00 -9.92 3.38
C ALA A 4 -1.52 -9.55 3.44
N ASN A 5 -0.75 -9.95 2.43
CA ASN A 5 0.67 -9.62 2.37
C ASN A 5 0.80 -8.19 1.83
N ASN A 6 1.07 -7.23 2.71
CA ASN A 6 1.63 -5.93 2.35
C ASN A 6 3.11 -6.11 1.97
N LEU A 7 3.36 -6.80 0.87
CA LEU A 7 4.68 -6.85 0.25
C LEU A 7 4.55 -6.36 -1.19
N TRP A 8 5.27 -5.28 -1.48
CA TRP A 8 5.44 -4.77 -2.83
C TRP A 8 6.00 -5.90 -3.68
N PHE A 9 5.17 -6.41 -4.59
CA PHE A 9 5.57 -7.48 -5.50
C PHE A 9 6.64 -6.94 -6.45
N ALA A 10 7.80 -7.60 -6.48
CA ALA A 10 8.84 -7.28 -7.44
C ALA A 10 8.40 -7.78 -8.82
N THR A 11 8.32 -6.86 -9.79
CA THR A 11 7.84 -7.13 -11.17
C THR A 11 8.90 -7.75 -12.06
N ASP A 12 10.11 -7.99 -11.55
CA ASP A 12 11.23 -8.61 -12.24
C ASP A 12 11.11 -10.14 -12.29
N GLN A 13 10.08 -10.61 -12.99
CA GLN A 13 9.89 -12.03 -13.35
C GLN A 13 10.84 -12.44 -14.51
N GLY A 14 12.15 -12.30 -14.31
CA GLY A 14 13.18 -12.61 -15.31
C GLY A 14 13.86 -13.97 -15.11
N PRO A 15 14.78 -14.37 -16.01
CA PRO A 15 15.55 -15.63 -15.95
C PRO A 15 16.46 -15.83 -14.71
N GLY A 16 16.31 -15.04 -13.65
CA GLY A 16 17.07 -15.12 -12.39
C GLY A 16 16.20 -15.00 -11.14
N TRP A 17 14.87 -15.09 -11.26
CA TRP A 17 13.98 -14.95 -10.11
C TRP A 17 14.03 -16.18 -9.18
N GLY A 18 14.49 -15.99 -7.94
CA GLY A 18 14.57 -17.00 -6.87
C GLY A 18 13.41 -16.97 -5.87
N GLY A 19 12.24 -16.47 -6.28
CA GLY A 19 11.09 -16.29 -5.42
C GLY A 19 10.40 -17.56 -4.94
N PRO A 20 9.50 -17.45 -3.95
CA PRO A 20 8.65 -18.55 -3.59
C PRO A 20 7.84 -19.01 -4.82
N THR A 21 7.95 -20.31 -5.14
CA THR A 21 7.12 -20.95 -6.15
C THR A 21 5.84 -21.44 -5.49
N TYR A 22 4.69 -20.91 -5.88
CA TYR A 22 3.39 -21.35 -5.40
C TYR A 22 2.84 -22.44 -6.33
N SER A 23 2.70 -23.68 -5.83
CA SER A 23 2.27 -24.85 -6.61
C SER A 23 0.85 -24.73 -7.19
N ASP A 24 -0.02 -24.00 -6.49
CA ASP A 24 -1.45 -23.90 -6.80
C ASP A 24 -1.80 -22.55 -7.45
N GLY A 25 -0.78 -21.79 -7.86
CA GLY A 25 -0.91 -20.39 -8.25
C GLY A 25 -1.10 -19.46 -7.05
N ILE A 26 -0.98 -18.16 -7.29
CA ILE A 26 -1.35 -17.14 -6.30
C ILE A 26 -2.88 -17.00 -6.37
N PRO A 27 -3.63 -17.19 -5.27
CA PRO A 27 -5.07 -16.93 -5.26
C PRO A 27 -5.35 -15.52 -5.79
N ALA A 28 -6.38 -15.38 -6.63
CA ALA A 28 -6.79 -14.06 -7.11
C ALA A 28 -7.09 -13.15 -5.91
N GLU A 29 -6.23 -12.17 -5.66
CA GLU A 29 -6.45 -11.23 -4.58
C GLU A 29 -7.57 -10.26 -4.97
N SER A 30 -8.58 -10.15 -4.11
CA SER A 30 -9.65 -9.16 -4.24
C SER A 30 -9.32 -7.94 -3.37
N GLY A 31 -9.24 -6.75 -3.97
CA GLY A 31 -8.98 -5.50 -3.23
C GLY A 31 -7.50 -5.22 -2.95
N ALA A 32 -6.59 -5.95 -3.60
CA ALA A 32 -5.18 -5.70 -3.49
C ALA A 32 -4.72 -4.67 -4.52
N VAL A 33 -3.93 -3.71 -4.08
CA VAL A 33 -3.26 -2.71 -4.92
C VAL A 33 -1.97 -3.34 -5.49
N ILE A 34 -2.02 -4.61 -5.92
CA ILE A 34 -0.88 -5.31 -6.51
C ILE A 34 -0.79 -4.90 -7.98
N GLN A 35 0.42 -4.59 -8.44
CA GLN A 35 0.72 -4.12 -9.81
C GLN A 35 0.06 -2.77 -10.19
N MET A 36 -0.44 -2.00 -9.22
CA MET A 36 -0.87 -0.62 -9.46
C MET A 36 0.27 0.34 -9.17
N ASP A 37 0.44 1.35 -10.02
CA ASP A 37 1.32 2.47 -9.73
C ASP A 37 0.89 3.10 -8.40
N PRO A 38 1.78 3.18 -7.40
CA PRO A 38 1.47 3.78 -6.11
C PRO A 38 1.15 5.29 -6.22
N GLY A 39 1.42 5.91 -7.37
CA GLY A 39 1.16 7.32 -7.64
C GLY A 39 1.91 8.19 -6.66
N LEU A 40 3.24 8.03 -6.58
CA LEU A 40 4.09 8.79 -5.66
C LEU A 40 4.64 10.07 -6.29
N ASP A 41 4.90 11.08 -5.45
CA ASP A 41 5.65 12.27 -5.82
C ASP A 41 7.16 12.01 -5.89
N ALA A 42 7.94 13.03 -6.28
CA ALA A 42 9.40 12.93 -6.40
C ALA A 42 10.13 12.63 -5.08
N ALA A 43 9.44 12.76 -3.94
CA ALA A 43 9.97 12.46 -2.62
C ALA A 43 9.45 11.13 -2.05
N GLY A 44 8.74 10.33 -2.87
CA GLY A 44 8.22 9.02 -2.48
C GLY A 44 6.96 9.09 -1.62
N ARG A 45 6.25 10.23 -1.58
CA ARG A 45 4.99 10.39 -0.85
C ARG A 45 3.80 10.13 -1.77
N PRO A 46 2.64 9.69 -1.25
CA PRO A 46 1.42 9.59 -2.05
C PRO A 46 1.07 10.94 -2.70
N SER A 47 0.95 10.97 -4.02
CA SER A 47 0.40 12.12 -4.75
C SER A 47 -1.12 12.17 -4.59
N ALA A 48 -1.74 13.31 -4.93
CA ALA A 48 -3.19 13.51 -4.84
C ALA A 48 -4.03 12.44 -5.56
N SER A 49 -3.50 11.80 -6.61
CA SER A 49 -4.16 10.74 -7.37
C SER A 49 -3.75 9.32 -6.94
N SER A 50 -3.00 9.18 -5.84
CA SER A 50 -2.54 7.89 -5.36
C SER A 50 -3.71 6.97 -5.02
N PRO A 51 -3.70 5.69 -5.44
CA PRO A 51 -4.70 4.71 -5.04
C PRO A 51 -4.62 4.37 -3.53
N ALA A 52 -3.58 4.82 -2.82
CA ALA A 52 -3.49 4.69 -1.37
C ALA A 52 -4.39 5.69 -0.62
N SER A 53 -4.98 6.67 -1.32
CA SER A 53 -5.87 7.69 -0.73
C SER A 53 -7.11 7.07 -0.09
N ALA A 54 -7.34 7.32 1.20
CA ALA A 54 -8.57 7.00 1.91
C ALA A 54 -9.04 5.52 1.80
N VAL A 55 -8.12 4.58 1.62
CA VAL A 55 -8.41 3.13 1.59
C VAL A 55 -7.99 2.40 2.86
N GLY A 56 -7.35 3.12 3.79
CA GLY A 56 -6.98 2.59 5.10
C GLY A 56 -8.21 2.40 6.00
N ARG A 57 -8.02 1.61 7.05
CA ARG A 57 -9.06 1.36 8.05
C ARG A 57 -8.82 2.22 9.28
N GLU A 58 -9.89 2.82 9.81
CA GLU A 58 -9.85 3.45 11.12
C GLU A 58 -9.48 2.43 12.21
N LEU A 59 -8.73 2.90 13.21
CA LEU A 59 -8.36 2.11 14.37
C LEU A 59 -9.20 2.57 15.57
N PRO A 60 -9.55 1.67 16.51
CA PRO A 60 -10.39 2.01 17.66
C PRO A 60 -9.62 2.77 18.76
N PHE A 61 -8.54 3.47 18.39
CA PHE A 61 -7.69 4.27 19.26
C PHE A 61 -7.08 5.43 18.48
N PRO A 62 -6.67 6.52 19.17
CA PRO A 62 -6.01 7.64 18.52
C PRO A 62 -4.77 7.18 17.76
N GLN A 63 -4.70 7.50 16.48
CA GLN A 63 -3.53 7.17 15.68
C GLN A 63 -2.40 8.17 15.99
N PRO A 64 -1.15 7.71 16.12
CA PRO A 64 -0.03 8.62 16.04
C PRO A 64 -0.04 9.32 14.67
N PRO A 65 0.58 10.51 14.57
CA PRO A 65 0.71 11.17 13.27
C PRO A 65 1.48 10.29 12.27
N ASP A 66 1.32 10.61 10.98
CA ASP A 66 2.08 10.00 9.89
C ASP A 66 3.59 10.24 10.04
N HIS A 67 4.39 9.66 9.14
CA HIS A 67 5.84 9.78 9.18
C HIS A 67 6.37 11.23 9.13
N ASP A 68 5.62 12.16 8.54
CA ASP A 68 5.96 13.59 8.47
C ASP A 68 5.34 14.40 9.64
N GLY A 69 4.66 13.74 10.59
CA GLY A 69 4.04 14.39 11.74
C GLY A 69 2.61 14.91 11.49
N ARG A 70 1.95 14.51 10.41
CA ARG A 70 0.59 14.95 10.04
C ARG A 70 -0.49 14.06 10.62
N CYS A 71 -1.67 14.62 10.84
CA CYS A 71 -2.84 13.81 11.15
C CYS A 71 -3.27 12.98 9.93
N TYR A 72 -3.62 11.73 10.17
CA TYR A 72 -4.27 10.89 9.16
C TYR A 72 -5.68 11.39 8.84
N GLY A 73 -6.12 11.17 7.59
CA GLY A 73 -7.48 11.44 7.16
C GLY A 73 -8.49 10.42 7.69
N THR A 74 -9.76 10.63 7.34
CA THR A 74 -10.86 9.71 7.65
C THR A 74 -11.65 9.40 6.36
N PRO A 75 -11.57 8.18 5.79
CA PRO A 75 -10.63 7.09 6.14
C PRO A 75 -9.16 7.50 5.90
N PRO A 76 -8.20 6.89 6.62
CA PRO A 76 -6.78 7.21 6.46
C PRO A 76 -6.24 6.71 5.11
N SER A 77 -5.17 7.31 4.61
CA SER A 77 -4.42 6.71 3.51
C SER A 77 -3.74 5.40 3.93
N ALA A 78 -3.55 4.47 3.00
CA ALA A 78 -2.80 3.25 3.28
C ALA A 78 -1.28 3.54 3.32
N GLY A 79 -0.62 3.07 4.38
CA GLY A 79 0.82 3.18 4.55
C GLY A 79 1.24 4.21 5.60
N ALA A 80 2.51 4.61 5.54
CA ALA A 80 3.16 5.43 6.58
C ALA A 80 3.04 6.95 6.35
N PHE A 81 2.52 7.38 5.20
CA PHE A 81 2.38 8.79 4.83
C PHE A 81 0.91 9.08 4.52
N GLU A 82 0.42 10.22 4.98
CA GLU A 82 -0.86 10.78 4.55
C GLU A 82 -0.67 11.66 3.30
N LEU A 83 -1.74 11.88 2.54
CA LEU A 83 -1.70 12.77 1.38
C LEU A 83 -1.31 14.19 1.77
N GLN A 84 -0.47 14.82 0.95
CA GLN A 84 -0.22 16.25 1.06
C GLN A 84 -1.47 17.04 0.66
N GLY A 85 -2.26 17.45 1.64
CA GLY A 85 -3.34 18.42 1.49
C GLY A 85 -4.74 17.83 1.59
N ARG A 86 -5.43 18.22 2.67
CA ARG A 86 -6.80 18.72 2.59
C ARG A 86 -6.86 20.06 3.30
#